data_AF-A0A3P1SV45-F1
#
_entry.id   AF-A0A3P1SV45-F1
#
_cell.length_a   1.000
_cell.length_b   1.000
_cell.length_c   1.000
_cell.angle_alpha   90.00
_cell.angle_beta   90.00
_cell.angle_gamma   90.00
#
_symmetry.space_group_name_H-M   'P 1'
#
loop_
_entity.id
_entity.type
_entity.pdbx_description
1 polymer ?
#
loop_
_entity_poly.entity_id
_entity_poly.type
_entity_poly.pdbx_seq_one_letter_code
_entity_poly.pdbx_strand_id
1 'polypeptide(L)'
;MLIGLFVTNLAIAQEDSHTKRIEMTPWDEGWAIGAHWGKAFEPSSTWVEFFTPADWELIDYHIISVGLRKKILDYDKYFSINSELSFAHIYGEESYQEVSVTPTISWNLLPWDDYLDTSVSLGFGLSYSSMVTELDETDTKTLISMIFELEFKLPEKDTWSVYTRVHHRSSGADYIGDVISDGGGSNFPSIGLRYHF
;
A
#
# COMPACT_ATOMS: atom_id res chain seq x y z
N MET A 1 -29.85 -39.90 34.99
CA MET A 1 -29.29 -38.53 34.95
C MET A 1 -27.78 -38.68 34.76
N LEU A 2 -27.19 -37.80 33.94
CA LEU A 2 -26.03 -37.99 33.04
C LEU A 2 -24.81 -38.83 33.46
N ILE A 3 -24.30 -39.50 32.43
CA ILE A 3 -23.06 -40.28 32.26
C ILE A 3 -21.84 -39.35 32.30
N GLY A 4 -20.81 -39.71 33.06
CA GLY A 4 -19.47 -39.11 32.99
C GLY A 4 -18.56 -39.91 32.07
N LEU A 5 -18.14 -39.33 30.95
CA LEU A 5 -17.04 -39.82 30.13
C LEU A 5 -15.81 -38.94 30.40
N PHE A 6 -14.80 -39.52 31.03
CA PHE A 6 -13.42 -39.05 30.91
C PHE A 6 -12.94 -39.42 29.51
N VAL A 7 -12.67 -38.42 28.68
CA VAL A 7 -11.85 -38.60 27.47
C VAL A 7 -10.56 -37.84 27.69
N THR A 8 -9.53 -38.58 28.09
CA THR A 8 -8.13 -38.21 27.85
C THR A 8 -7.92 -38.17 26.35
N ASN A 9 -7.66 -36.99 25.77
CA ASN A 9 -7.12 -36.92 24.43
C ASN A 9 -5.61 -36.74 24.50
N LEU A 10 -4.96 -37.76 23.94
CA LEU A 10 -3.55 -37.91 23.65
C LEU A 10 -2.93 -36.63 23.07
N ALA A 11 -1.74 -36.32 23.55
CA ALA A 11 -0.71 -35.74 22.72
C ALA A 11 -0.37 -36.72 21.58
N ILE A 12 -0.31 -36.19 20.36
CA ILE A 12 0.60 -36.46 19.25
C ILE A 12 -0.11 -35.95 17.99
N ALA A 13 0.22 -34.73 17.58
CA ALA A 13 0.22 -34.39 16.17
C ALA A 13 1.66 -33.93 15.87
N GLN A 14 2.33 -34.83 15.15
CA GLN A 14 3.61 -34.72 14.51
C GLN A 14 3.78 -33.32 13.89
N GLU A 15 4.85 -32.63 14.25
CA GLU A 15 5.24 -31.35 13.67
C GLU A 15 5.68 -31.59 12.22
N ASP A 16 4.73 -31.48 11.28
CA ASP A 16 5.02 -31.50 9.86
C ASP A 16 5.81 -30.22 9.50
N SER A 17 7.11 -30.38 9.33
CA SER A 17 8.10 -29.35 8.86
C SER A 17 7.81 -28.72 7.48
N HIS A 18 6.58 -28.86 6.97
CA HIS A 18 6.13 -28.37 5.66
C HIS A 18 4.82 -27.55 5.71
N THR A 19 4.23 -27.33 6.88
CA THR A 19 3.05 -26.45 6.99
C THR A 19 3.49 -24.99 7.03
N LYS A 20 3.62 -24.38 5.85
CA LYS A 20 3.73 -22.92 5.67
C LYS A 20 2.65 -22.22 6.51
N ARG A 21 3.06 -21.41 7.47
CA ARG A 21 2.17 -20.84 8.49
C ARG A 21 1.62 -19.49 8.00
N ILE A 22 0.32 -19.46 7.71
CA ILE A 22 -0.43 -18.20 7.63
C ILE A 22 -0.72 -17.79 9.07
N GLU A 23 -0.28 -16.61 9.48
CA GLU A 23 -0.49 -16.06 10.81
C GLU A 23 -1.34 -14.81 10.70
N MET A 24 -2.52 -14.82 11.33
CA MET A 24 -3.35 -13.62 11.45
C MET A 24 -2.74 -12.72 12.51
N THR A 25 -2.53 -11.46 12.19
CA THR A 25 -2.02 -10.48 13.15
C THR A 25 -3.14 -10.14 14.14
N PRO A 26 -2.93 -10.29 15.47
CA PRO A 26 -3.89 -9.88 16.48
C PRO A 26 -4.39 -8.45 16.28
N TRP A 27 -5.62 -8.16 16.71
CA TRP A 27 -6.23 -6.85 16.47
C TRP A 27 -5.50 -5.71 17.18
N ASP A 28 -4.94 -5.98 18.35
CA ASP A 28 -4.18 -5.06 19.19
C ASP A 28 -2.72 -4.83 18.73
N GLU A 29 -2.28 -5.54 17.68
CA GLU A 29 -0.92 -5.48 17.15
C GLU A 29 -0.89 -5.03 15.68
N GLY A 30 0.29 -4.71 15.15
CA GLY A 30 0.51 -4.48 13.71
C GLY A 30 -0.15 -3.22 13.16
N TRP A 31 -0.47 -2.26 14.03
CA TRP A 31 -0.88 -0.93 13.62
C TRP A 31 0.34 -0.10 13.28
N ALA A 32 0.19 0.81 12.32
CA ALA A 32 1.17 1.82 12.02
C ALA A 32 0.50 3.10 11.52
N ILE A 33 1.08 4.25 11.83
CA ILE A 33 0.67 5.54 11.27
C ILE A 33 1.78 6.09 10.38
N GLY A 34 1.44 6.45 9.15
CA GLY A 34 2.37 6.98 8.16
C GLY A 34 1.95 8.35 7.67
N ALA A 35 2.92 9.16 7.27
CA ALA A 35 2.67 10.37 6.51
C ALA A 35 3.63 10.43 5.31
N HIS A 36 3.13 10.87 4.16
CA HIS A 36 3.95 11.10 2.98
C HIS A 36 3.62 12.40 2.28
N TRP A 37 4.60 12.91 1.54
CA TRP A 37 4.48 14.07 0.69
C TRP A 37 5.11 13.80 -0.67
N GLY A 38 4.53 14.37 -1.72
CA GLY A 38 4.96 14.17 -3.09
C GLY A 38 4.53 15.28 -4.04
N LYS A 39 5.00 15.20 -5.28
CA LYS A 39 4.63 16.09 -6.38
C LYS A 39 4.20 15.25 -7.57
N ALA A 40 3.13 15.64 -8.24
CA ALA A 40 2.60 14.89 -9.37
C ALA A 40 3.50 14.96 -10.60
N PHE A 41 3.40 13.95 -11.46
CA PHE A 41 4.00 13.94 -12.79
C PHE A 41 3.02 13.40 -13.83
N GLU A 42 3.20 13.83 -15.07
CA GLU A 42 2.57 13.25 -16.25
C GLU A 42 3.53 12.22 -16.88
N PRO A 43 3.13 10.95 -17.05
CA PRO A 43 3.92 9.98 -17.81
C PRO A 43 3.85 10.31 -19.31
N SER A 44 4.98 10.21 -20.02
CA SER A 44 5.04 10.66 -21.41
C SER A 44 4.50 9.66 -22.43
N SER A 45 4.34 8.35 -22.10
CA SER A 45 3.46 7.37 -22.79
C SER A 45 3.64 5.89 -22.38
N THR A 46 4.57 5.52 -21.49
CA THR A 46 4.84 4.09 -21.18
C THR A 46 4.86 3.73 -19.69
N TRP A 47 4.50 2.48 -19.36
CA TRP A 47 4.59 1.93 -17.99
C TRP A 47 6.02 1.90 -17.43
N VAL A 48 7.03 1.92 -18.29
CA VAL A 48 8.43 1.92 -17.85
C VAL A 48 8.81 3.29 -17.32
N GLU A 49 8.32 4.37 -17.94
CA GLU A 49 8.55 5.74 -17.48
C GLU A 49 7.94 6.00 -16.10
N PHE A 50 6.84 5.34 -15.76
CA PHE A 50 6.27 5.38 -14.40
C PHE A 50 7.30 4.99 -13.32
N PHE A 51 8.24 4.10 -13.63
CA PHE A 51 9.31 3.67 -12.72
C PHE A 51 10.68 4.27 -13.06
N THR A 52 10.73 5.27 -13.95
CA THR A 52 11.97 5.91 -14.40
C THR A 52 11.91 7.42 -14.08
N PRO A 53 12.36 7.83 -12.88
CA PRO A 53 12.22 9.22 -12.42
C PRO A 53 12.87 10.29 -13.31
N ALA A 54 13.81 9.90 -14.18
CA ALA A 54 14.47 10.80 -15.12
C ALA A 54 13.54 11.27 -16.25
N ASP A 55 12.45 10.54 -16.51
CA ASP A 55 11.51 10.81 -17.62
C ASP A 55 10.22 11.51 -17.12
N TRP A 56 10.15 11.89 -15.85
CA TRP A 56 8.96 12.50 -15.26
C TRP A 56 8.87 13.99 -15.58
N GLU A 57 7.78 14.39 -16.23
CA GLU A 57 7.40 15.79 -16.37
C GLU A 57 6.55 16.20 -15.16
N LEU A 58 7.17 16.92 -14.22
CA LEU A 58 6.51 17.35 -12.98
C LEU A 58 5.51 18.48 -13.25
N ILE A 59 4.28 18.29 -12.80
CA ILE A 59 3.18 19.27 -12.92
C ILE A 59 2.85 19.90 -11.56
N ASP A 60 2.14 21.03 -11.55
CA ASP A 60 1.89 21.80 -10.32
C ASP A 60 0.73 21.23 -9.49
N TYR A 61 0.89 19.98 -9.06
CA TYR A 61 0.07 19.34 -8.04
C TYR A 61 0.95 18.67 -7.01
N HIS A 62 0.58 18.81 -5.76
CA HIS A 62 1.29 18.29 -4.61
C HIS A 62 0.33 17.51 -3.73
N ILE A 63 0.84 16.45 -3.10
CA ILE A 63 0.09 15.66 -2.11
C ILE A 63 0.76 15.76 -0.75
N ILE A 64 -0.05 15.88 0.30
CA ILE A 64 0.34 15.52 1.66
C ILE A 64 -0.73 14.57 2.21
N SER A 65 -0.31 13.44 2.74
CA SER A 65 -1.22 12.36 3.14
C SER A 65 -0.81 11.78 4.49
N VAL A 66 -1.81 11.40 5.28
CA VAL A 66 -1.64 10.65 6.53
C VAL A 66 -2.49 9.39 6.43
N GLY A 67 -1.90 8.25 6.77
CA GLY A 67 -2.54 6.93 6.68
C GLY A 67 -2.41 6.12 7.96
N LEU A 68 -3.49 5.44 8.33
CA LEU A 68 -3.50 4.40 9.36
C LEU A 68 -3.47 3.03 8.68
N ARG A 69 -2.38 2.30 8.88
CA ARG A 69 -2.17 0.95 8.36
C ARG A 69 -2.41 -0.09 9.46
N LYS A 70 -3.03 -1.20 9.07
CA LYS A 70 -3.12 -2.43 9.85
C LYS A 70 -2.52 -3.57 9.05
N LYS A 71 -1.54 -4.26 9.62
CA LYS A 71 -1.14 -5.58 9.16
C LYS A 71 -2.25 -6.58 9.51
N ILE A 72 -2.72 -7.32 8.51
CA ILE A 72 -3.81 -8.28 8.65
C ILE A 72 -3.26 -9.67 8.86
N LEU A 73 -2.29 -10.08 8.04
CA LEU A 73 -1.66 -11.38 8.15
C LEU A 73 -0.24 -11.37 7.62
N ASP A 74 0.55 -12.32 8.11
CA ASP A 74 1.85 -12.71 7.58
C ASP A 74 1.77 -14.12 6.99
N TYR A 75 2.51 -14.33 5.91
CA TYR A 75 2.78 -15.64 5.35
C TYR A 75 4.27 -15.93 5.52
N ASP A 76 4.59 -16.50 6.69
CA ASP A 76 5.96 -16.66 7.16
C ASP A 76 6.71 -15.31 7.02
N LYS A 77 8.00 -15.33 6.73
CA LYS A 77 8.79 -14.13 6.43
C LYS A 77 8.65 -13.60 5.00
N TYR A 78 7.92 -14.27 4.10
CA TYR A 78 7.93 -13.94 2.67
C TYR A 78 6.98 -12.80 2.30
N PHE A 79 5.75 -12.87 2.80
CA PHE A 79 4.70 -11.94 2.42
C PHE A 79 3.91 -11.45 3.61
N SER A 80 3.43 -10.21 3.54
CA SER A 80 2.39 -9.72 4.44
C SER A 80 1.22 -9.14 3.66
N ILE A 81 0.03 -9.17 4.25
CA ILE A 81 -1.12 -8.41 3.74
C ILE A 81 -1.43 -7.32 4.76
N ASN A 82 -1.56 -6.10 4.25
CA ASN A 82 -1.91 -4.94 5.04
C ASN A 82 -3.15 -4.27 4.44
N SER A 83 -3.79 -3.40 5.21
CA SER A 83 -4.78 -2.46 4.71
C SER A 83 -4.52 -1.10 5.30
N GLU A 84 -4.68 -0.06 4.48
CA GLU A 84 -4.42 1.33 4.87
C GLU A 84 -5.64 2.19 4.57
N LEU A 85 -6.09 2.96 5.57
CA LEU A 85 -7.03 4.07 5.39
C LEU A 85 -6.22 5.36 5.40
N SER A 86 -6.33 6.15 4.33
CA SER A 86 -5.54 7.38 4.15
C SER A 86 -6.43 8.59 3.88
N PHE A 87 -6.00 9.73 4.41
CA PHE A 87 -6.56 11.05 4.14
C PHE A 87 -5.47 11.93 3.55
N ALA A 88 -5.70 12.48 2.37
CA ALA A 88 -4.78 13.35 1.69
C ALA A 88 -5.38 14.73 1.41
N HIS A 89 -4.52 15.73 1.42
CA HIS A 89 -4.78 17.04 0.85
C HIS A 89 -3.92 17.19 -0.40
N ILE A 90 -4.58 17.48 -1.52
CA ILE A 90 -3.93 17.76 -2.80
C ILE A 90 -4.08 19.26 -3.08
N TYR A 91 -3.00 19.91 -3.51
CA TYR A 91 -2.92 21.36 -3.72
C TYR A 91 -1.99 21.73 -4.88
N GLY A 92 -2.15 22.93 -5.43
CA GLY A 92 -1.40 23.41 -6.60
C GLY A 92 -2.34 24.16 -7.53
N GLU A 93 -2.50 23.67 -8.76
CA GLU A 93 -3.50 24.20 -9.71
C GLU A 93 -4.94 24.06 -9.19
N GLU A 94 -5.25 22.93 -8.54
CA GLU A 94 -6.49 22.72 -7.81
C GLU A 94 -6.22 22.36 -6.35
N SER A 95 -7.24 22.48 -5.49
CA SER A 95 -7.11 22.17 -4.07
C SER A 95 -8.31 21.37 -3.56
N TYR A 96 -8.04 20.15 -3.12
CA TYR A 96 -9.08 19.21 -2.69
C TYR A 96 -8.57 18.21 -1.66
N GLN A 97 -9.48 17.36 -1.18
CA GLN A 97 -9.18 16.30 -0.23
C GLN A 97 -9.47 14.95 -0.88
N GLU A 98 -8.72 13.94 -0.48
CA GLU A 98 -8.89 12.57 -0.90
C GLU A 98 -8.98 11.66 0.33
N VAL A 99 -9.90 10.70 0.30
CA VAL A 99 -9.92 9.57 1.24
C VAL A 99 -9.72 8.29 0.44
N SER A 100 -8.78 7.45 0.84
CA SER A 100 -8.55 6.16 0.20
C SER A 100 -8.50 5.00 1.20
N VAL A 101 -8.92 3.82 0.73
CA VAL A 101 -8.77 2.55 1.44
C VAL A 101 -8.09 1.57 0.51
N THR A 102 -6.89 1.13 0.89
CA THR A 102 -6.01 0.34 0.02
C THR A 102 -5.43 -0.86 0.76
N PRO A 103 -5.99 -2.06 0.51
CA PRO A 103 -5.31 -3.32 0.78
C PRO A 103 -4.01 -3.43 -0.01
N THR A 104 -2.98 -3.97 0.60
CA THR A 104 -1.67 -4.20 -0.02
C THR A 104 -1.18 -5.61 0.24
N ILE A 105 -0.51 -6.20 -0.74
CA ILE A 105 0.40 -7.32 -0.53
C ILE A 105 1.84 -6.78 -0.52
N SER A 106 2.63 -7.21 0.45
CA SER A 106 4.02 -6.81 0.61
C SER A 106 4.91 -8.03 0.49
N TRP A 107 5.93 -7.96 -0.35
CA TRP A 107 7.05 -8.89 -0.42
C TRP A 107 8.12 -8.40 0.56
N ASN A 108 8.55 -9.24 1.50
CA ASN A 108 9.42 -8.85 2.61
C ASN A 108 10.80 -9.53 2.58
N LEU A 109 11.20 -10.20 1.49
CA LEU A 109 12.51 -10.87 1.38
C LEU A 109 13.34 -10.34 0.23
N LEU A 110 14.25 -9.42 0.53
CA LEU A 110 15.21 -8.87 -0.42
C LEU A 110 16.63 -9.38 -0.10
N PRO A 111 17.54 -9.44 -1.09
CA PRO A 111 18.88 -10.01 -0.90
C PRO A 111 19.76 -9.35 0.18
N TRP A 112 19.35 -8.18 0.70
CA TRP A 112 20.10 -7.38 1.67
C TRP A 112 19.36 -7.17 3.01
N ASP A 113 18.26 -7.90 3.27
CA ASP A 113 17.43 -7.68 4.46
C ASP A 113 18.16 -7.84 5.79
N ASP A 114 19.25 -8.62 5.82
CA ASP A 114 20.10 -8.75 7.02
C ASP A 114 20.71 -7.41 7.48
N TYR A 115 20.76 -6.40 6.61
CA TYR A 115 21.31 -5.06 6.88
C TYR A 115 20.25 -3.96 6.88
N LEU A 116 19.21 -4.13 6.06
CA LEU A 116 18.13 -3.15 5.88
C LEU A 116 16.86 -3.91 5.52
N ASP A 117 15.99 -4.10 6.51
CA ASP A 117 14.69 -4.75 6.33
C ASP A 117 13.88 -3.94 5.31
N THR A 118 13.72 -4.53 4.13
CA THR A 118 13.12 -3.88 2.98
C THR A 118 11.86 -4.63 2.57
N SER A 119 10.77 -3.90 2.36
CA SER A 119 9.56 -4.48 1.78
C SER A 119 9.13 -3.74 0.52
N VAL A 120 8.61 -4.52 -0.44
CA VAL A 120 8.01 -4.01 -1.67
C VAL A 120 6.52 -4.30 -1.62
N SER A 121 5.70 -3.26 -1.62
CA SER A 121 4.25 -3.40 -1.52
C SER A 121 3.54 -2.94 -2.78
N LEU A 122 2.51 -3.69 -3.15
CA LEU A 122 1.54 -3.35 -4.19
C LEU A 122 0.15 -3.35 -3.58
N GLY A 123 -0.61 -2.29 -3.79
CA GLY A 123 -1.98 -2.17 -3.29
C GLY A 123 -2.97 -1.72 -4.35
N PHE A 124 -4.21 -2.19 -4.18
CA PHE A 124 -5.35 -1.84 -5.02
C PHE A 124 -6.55 -1.58 -4.12
N GLY A 125 -7.17 -0.43 -4.28
CA GLY A 125 -8.18 0.08 -3.39
C GLY A 125 -9.14 1.05 -4.06
N LEU A 126 -9.87 1.77 -3.22
CA LEU A 126 -10.77 2.83 -3.66
C LEU A 126 -10.29 4.16 -3.13
N SER A 127 -10.48 5.20 -3.92
CA SER A 127 -10.21 6.58 -3.57
C SER A 127 -11.42 7.44 -3.89
N TYR A 128 -11.73 8.39 -3.00
CA TYR A 128 -12.79 9.37 -3.17
C TYR A 128 -12.26 10.78 -2.93
N SER A 129 -12.37 11.65 -3.92
CA SER A 129 -12.01 13.06 -3.82
C SER A 129 -13.22 13.95 -3.45
N SER A 130 -12.97 15.08 -2.80
CA SER A 130 -14.03 16.04 -2.45
C SER A 130 -14.62 16.76 -3.68
N MET A 131 -13.91 16.76 -4.81
CA MET A 131 -14.36 17.30 -6.10
C MET A 131 -13.97 16.38 -7.26
N VAL A 132 -14.59 16.60 -8.41
CA VAL A 132 -14.08 16.08 -9.68
C VAL A 132 -12.96 17.04 -10.09
N THR A 133 -11.76 16.50 -10.32
CA THR A 133 -10.53 17.26 -10.61
C THR A 133 -10.17 17.10 -12.08
N GLU A 134 -9.66 18.16 -12.69
CA GLU A 134 -9.19 18.11 -14.08
C GLU A 134 -7.95 17.20 -14.20
N LEU A 135 -7.15 17.09 -13.14
CA LEU A 135 -5.96 16.24 -13.06
C LEU A 135 -6.25 14.76 -13.37
N ASP A 136 -7.40 14.25 -12.93
CA ASP A 136 -7.75 12.84 -13.11
C ASP A 136 -8.39 12.56 -14.49
N GLU A 137 -8.55 13.58 -15.35
CA GLU A 137 -9.19 13.55 -16.69
C GLU A 137 -10.47 12.67 -16.76
N THR A 138 -11.32 12.81 -15.74
CA THR A 138 -12.50 11.97 -15.55
C THR A 138 -13.65 12.78 -14.96
N ASP A 139 -14.88 12.28 -15.06
CA ASP A 139 -16.10 12.96 -14.60
C ASP A 139 -16.61 12.46 -13.23
N THR A 140 -15.84 11.61 -12.56
CA THR A 140 -16.18 10.99 -11.27
C THR A 140 -15.25 11.43 -10.14
N LYS A 141 -15.76 11.40 -8.91
CA LYS A 141 -14.98 11.61 -7.67
C LYS A 141 -14.37 10.31 -7.13
N THR A 142 -14.91 9.17 -7.55
CA THR A 142 -14.51 7.85 -7.07
C THR A 142 -13.63 7.19 -8.11
N LEU A 143 -12.41 6.83 -7.72
CA LEU A 143 -11.40 6.20 -8.57
C LEU A 143 -10.81 4.97 -7.91
N ILE A 144 -10.15 4.14 -8.71
CA ILE A 144 -9.30 3.07 -8.20
C ILE A 144 -8.05 3.74 -7.60
N SER A 145 -7.65 3.32 -6.40
CA SER A 145 -6.37 3.69 -5.81
C SER A 145 -5.38 2.57 -6.04
N MET A 146 -4.20 2.90 -6.56
CA MET A 146 -3.08 1.97 -6.65
C MET A 146 -1.87 2.57 -5.93
N ILE A 147 -1.20 1.75 -5.13
CA ILE A 147 0.04 2.15 -4.50
C ILE A 147 1.14 1.15 -4.80
N PHE A 148 2.31 1.68 -5.16
CA PHE A 148 3.57 0.96 -5.18
C PHE A 148 4.44 1.57 -4.10
N GLU A 149 4.93 0.78 -3.16
CA GLU A 149 5.68 1.28 -2.02
C GLU A 149 6.94 0.46 -1.79
N LEU A 150 8.05 1.16 -1.52
CA LEU A 150 9.26 0.58 -0.94
C LEU A 150 9.37 1.10 0.47
N GLU A 151 9.42 0.22 1.45
CA GLU A 151 9.58 0.57 2.86
C GLU A 151 10.91 0.01 3.38
N PHE A 152 11.63 0.83 4.13
CA PHE A 152 12.94 0.56 4.67
C PHE A 152 12.94 0.74 6.18
N LYS A 153 13.34 -0.31 6.88
CA LYS A 153 13.47 -0.38 8.34
C LYS A 153 14.89 -0.74 8.72
N LEU A 154 15.41 -0.08 9.76
CA LEU A 154 16.67 -0.51 10.35
C LEU A 154 16.38 -1.74 11.23
N PRO A 155 17.11 -2.86 11.08
CA PRO A 155 16.82 -4.10 11.82
C PRO A 155 16.79 -3.93 13.35
N GLU A 156 17.56 -3.00 13.90
CA GLU A 156 17.63 -2.71 15.33
C GLU A 156 16.61 -1.64 15.81
N LYS A 157 15.87 -1.01 14.88
CA LYS A 157 14.88 0.05 15.15
C LYS A 157 13.62 -0.19 14.33
N ASP A 158 12.82 -1.12 14.79
CA ASP A 158 11.56 -1.55 14.16
C ASP A 158 10.41 -0.52 14.27
N THR A 159 10.53 0.44 15.18
CA THR A 159 9.47 1.41 15.49
C THR A 159 9.27 2.45 14.40
N TRP A 160 10.31 2.78 13.63
CA TRP A 160 10.25 3.78 12.56
C TRP A 160 10.73 3.19 11.25
N SER A 161 10.02 3.54 10.17
CA SER A 161 10.43 3.26 8.80
C SER A 161 10.39 4.51 7.94
N VAL A 162 11.22 4.51 6.89
CA VAL A 162 11.13 5.44 5.77
C VAL A 162 10.51 4.67 4.61
N TYR A 163 9.65 5.31 3.84
CA TYR A 163 9.11 4.69 2.63
C TYR A 163 9.05 5.65 1.46
N THR A 164 9.17 5.11 0.25
CA THR A 164 8.84 5.81 -0.99
C THR A 164 7.58 5.20 -1.56
N ARG A 165 6.70 6.01 -2.13
CA ARG A 165 5.41 5.55 -2.67
C ARG A 165 5.14 6.23 -4.00
N VAL A 166 4.61 5.49 -4.97
CA VAL A 166 3.83 6.10 -6.05
C VAL A 166 2.36 5.89 -5.71
N HIS A 167 1.66 6.99 -5.43
CA HIS A 167 0.22 6.99 -5.22
C HIS A 167 -0.44 7.31 -6.55
N HIS A 168 -1.04 6.30 -7.16
CA HIS A 168 -1.71 6.40 -8.45
C HIS A 168 -3.22 6.29 -8.28
N ARG A 169 -3.97 7.03 -9.10
CA ARG A 169 -5.43 6.93 -9.17
C ARG A 169 -5.86 6.91 -10.63
N SER A 170 -6.88 6.13 -10.97
CA SER A 170 -7.46 6.10 -12.31
C SER A 170 -8.91 5.61 -12.33
N SER A 171 -9.60 5.90 -13.43
CA SER A 171 -11.00 5.47 -13.63
C SER A 171 -11.15 3.94 -13.76
N GLY A 172 -10.05 3.24 -14.09
CA GLY A 172 -10.02 1.80 -14.28
C GLY A 172 -10.50 1.32 -15.65
N ALA A 173 -11.03 2.20 -16.50
CA ALA A 173 -11.42 1.88 -17.87
C ALA A 173 -10.23 1.43 -18.74
N ASP A 174 -9.04 1.86 -18.35
CA ASP A 174 -7.76 1.72 -19.05
C ASP A 174 -7.23 0.28 -19.05
N TYR A 175 -7.86 -0.61 -18.28
CA TYR A 175 -7.45 -2.01 -18.09
C TYR A 175 -8.28 -3.04 -18.88
N ILE A 176 -9.35 -2.62 -19.58
CA ILE A 176 -10.30 -3.55 -20.24
C ILE A 176 -10.23 -3.50 -21.79
N GLY A 177 -9.49 -2.57 -22.40
CA GLY A 177 -9.43 -2.40 -23.86
C GLY A 177 -8.02 -2.15 -24.41
N ASP A 178 -7.82 -2.53 -25.68
CA ASP A 178 -6.60 -2.35 -26.46
C ASP A 178 -6.01 -0.95 -26.31
N VAL A 179 -4.69 -0.89 -26.05
CA VAL A 179 -3.92 0.32 -25.76
C VAL A 179 -4.23 0.89 -24.37
N ILE A 180 -3.18 0.95 -23.55
CA ILE A 180 -3.04 1.90 -22.43
C ILE A 180 -3.12 3.27 -23.09
N SER A 181 -4.34 3.67 -23.41
CA SER A 181 -4.70 4.97 -23.92
C SER A 181 -4.81 5.90 -22.73
N ASP A 182 -4.76 7.21 -23.01
CA ASP A 182 -4.80 8.38 -22.14
C ASP A 182 -6.06 8.41 -21.24
N GLY A 183 -6.26 7.34 -20.50
CA GLY A 183 -7.28 7.17 -19.53
C GLY A 183 -6.84 7.89 -18.29
N GLY A 184 -7.57 8.96 -18.01
CA GLY A 184 -7.28 9.89 -16.95
C GLY A 184 -6.85 9.22 -15.65
N GLY A 185 -5.82 9.81 -15.05
CA GLY A 185 -5.28 9.37 -13.79
C GLY A 185 -4.14 10.24 -13.31
N SER A 186 -3.90 10.20 -12.01
CA SER A 186 -2.91 11.03 -11.35
C SER A 186 -1.84 10.18 -10.69
N ASN A 187 -0.60 10.65 -10.70
CA ASN A 187 0.56 9.94 -10.16
C ASN A 187 1.33 10.83 -9.19
N PHE A 188 1.43 10.41 -7.92
CA PHE A 188 2.16 11.16 -6.90
C PHE A 188 3.32 10.32 -6.32
N PRO A 189 4.52 10.38 -6.91
CA PRO A 189 5.73 9.89 -6.28
C PRO A 189 5.99 10.71 -5.02
N SER A 190 6.22 9.99 -3.93
CA SER A 190 6.22 10.52 -2.59
C SER A 190 7.31 9.86 -1.75
N ILE A 191 7.75 10.58 -0.73
CA ILE A 191 8.54 10.06 0.37
C ILE A 191 7.76 10.22 1.67
N GLY A 192 7.90 9.27 2.58
CA GLY A 192 7.18 9.26 3.84
C GLY A 192 7.93 8.61 4.99
N LEU A 193 7.35 8.82 6.17
CA LEU A 193 7.79 8.25 7.44
C LEU A 193 6.62 7.51 8.07
N ARG A 194 6.89 6.36 8.69
CA ARG A 194 5.86 5.57 9.37
C ARG A 194 6.34 5.11 10.73
N TYR A 195 5.45 5.25 11.71
CA TYR A 195 5.60 4.78 13.07
C TYR A 195 4.80 3.49 13.26
N HIS A 196 5.43 2.44 13.76
CA HIS A 196 4.82 1.13 14.05
C HIS A 196 4.59 1.04 15.55
N PHE A 197 3.37 0.66 15.95
CA PHE A 197 2.94 0.57 17.36
C PHE A 197 3.30 -0.77 17.99
#